data_AF-A0A2E0RZ70-F1
#
_entry.id   AF-A0A2E0RZ70-F1
#
_cell.length_a   1.000
_cell.length_b   1.000
_cell.length_c   1.000
_cell.angle_alpha   90.00
_cell.angle_beta   90.00
_cell.angle_gamma   90.00
#
_symmetry.space_group_name_H-M   'P 1'
#
loop_
_entity.id
_entity.type
_entity.pdbx_description
1 polymer ?
#
loop_
_entity_poly.entity_id
_entity_poly.type
_entity_poly.pdbx_seq_one_letter_code
_entity_poly.pdbx_strand_id
1 'polypeptide(L)'
;MGTSQDLETLRNRYVAALLDGDAYKARRAVSDAQNRGLEIQAVYVDLLAYSQSVIGQMWHDGEINIGVEHLGTVITLEIMSELRAQASKTRKSNGFRSVVVPVEGDTHIVGSRMLSDFLIIDGWEVDFMGGPTPGKDLVDFVKNRSVDMVAISVTIPTYINNAKSIIRALKSISPSPKILIGGLALTSSEVELNSLNCDAVALNIFEGITQARSLVGITDGGFTLEEHLAALGSRIRAARLEKQMTQQDLANASELDRTYISALEQGKQNVTFGAVLRISKALNLGLNPGGRWFDPSQ
;
A
#
# COMPACT_ATOMS: atom_id res chain seq x y z
N MET A 1 21.01 11.26 8.85
CA MET A 1 20.61 12.58 8.30
C MET A 1 20.21 12.55 6.81
N GLY A 2 20.73 11.65 5.96
CA GLY A 2 20.44 11.67 4.50
C GLY A 2 19.04 11.18 4.04
N THR A 3 18.45 10.15 4.65
CA THR A 3 17.27 9.47 4.06
C THR A 3 15.98 10.28 4.05
N SER A 4 15.69 11.05 5.11
CA SER A 4 14.47 11.88 5.19
C SER A 4 14.53 13.08 4.22
N GLN A 5 15.67 13.75 4.17
CA GLN A 5 15.87 14.93 3.33
C GLN A 5 15.97 14.55 1.84
N ASP A 6 16.47 13.36 1.54
CA ASP A 6 16.46 12.80 0.20
C ASP A 6 15.05 12.50 -0.30
N LEU A 7 14.19 11.91 0.53
CA LEU A 7 12.79 11.63 0.16
C LEU A 7 11.99 12.92 -0.02
N GLU A 8 12.18 13.90 0.87
CA GLU A 8 11.56 15.22 0.74
C GLU A 8 11.96 15.91 -0.57
N THR A 9 13.24 15.83 -0.93
CA THR A 9 13.73 16.35 -2.21
C THR A 9 13.06 15.66 -3.41
N LEU A 10 12.90 14.33 -3.35
CA LEU A 10 12.21 13.58 -4.40
C LEU A 10 10.72 13.96 -4.51
N ARG A 11 10.04 14.10 -3.36
CA ARG A 11 8.63 14.56 -3.28
C ARG A 11 8.46 15.92 -3.92
N ASN A 12 9.29 16.90 -3.53
CA ASN A 12 9.22 18.26 -4.06
C ASN A 12 9.45 18.29 -5.58
N ARG A 13 10.42 17.51 -6.07
CA ARG A 13 10.68 17.38 -7.51
C ARG A 13 9.52 16.74 -8.26
N TYR A 14 8.89 15.72 -7.70
CA TYR A 14 7.77 15.05 -8.32
C TYR A 14 6.53 15.94 -8.33
N VAL A 15 6.17 16.57 -7.21
CA VAL A 15 5.07 17.55 -7.13
C VAL A 15 5.28 18.69 -8.14
N ALA A 16 6.47 19.29 -8.18
CA ALA A 16 6.78 20.35 -9.15
C ALA A 16 6.60 19.87 -10.60
N ALA A 17 7.04 18.65 -10.92
CA ALA A 17 6.86 18.09 -12.25
C ALA A 17 5.38 17.90 -12.64
N LEU A 18 4.53 17.49 -11.69
CA LEU A 18 3.10 17.33 -11.92
C LEU A 18 2.40 18.69 -12.10
N LEU A 19 2.77 19.70 -11.30
CA LEU A 19 2.28 21.07 -11.44
C LEU A 19 2.66 21.67 -12.82
N ASP A 20 3.86 21.37 -13.31
CA ASP A 20 4.32 21.76 -14.65
C ASP A 20 3.68 20.93 -15.78
N GLY A 21 2.99 19.83 -15.48
CA GLY A 21 2.54 18.86 -16.49
C GLY A 21 3.68 18.12 -17.21
N ASP A 22 4.87 18.08 -16.62
CA ASP A 22 6.09 17.54 -17.22
C ASP A 22 6.27 16.06 -16.85
N ALA A 23 5.68 15.19 -17.67
CA ALA A 23 5.75 13.75 -17.50
C ALA A 23 7.20 13.20 -17.56
N TYR A 24 8.13 13.90 -18.23
CA TYR A 24 9.53 13.49 -18.28
C TYR A 24 10.23 13.75 -16.94
N LYS A 25 10.08 14.95 -16.37
CA LYS A 25 10.61 15.26 -15.02
C LYS A 25 9.99 14.34 -13.96
N ALA A 26 8.70 14.04 -14.07
CA ALA A 26 8.01 13.13 -13.16
C ALA A 26 8.63 11.72 -13.19
N ARG A 27 8.83 11.16 -14.39
CA ARG A 27 9.54 9.87 -14.58
C ARG A 27 10.98 9.91 -14.04
N ARG A 28 11.69 11.02 -14.24
CA ARG A 28 13.06 11.19 -13.73
C ARG A 28 13.11 11.17 -12.20
N ALA A 29 12.17 11.81 -11.52
CA ALA A 29 12.11 11.76 -10.06
C ALA A 29 11.86 10.33 -9.55
N VAL A 30 10.99 9.57 -10.22
CA VAL A 30 10.73 8.16 -9.89
C VAL A 30 11.94 7.28 -10.17
N SER A 31 12.60 7.44 -11.31
CA SER A 31 13.82 6.70 -11.64
C SER A 31 14.95 7.01 -10.64
N ASP A 32 15.11 8.27 -10.23
CA ASP A 32 16.08 8.65 -9.21
C ASP A 32 15.75 8.01 -7.84
N ALA A 33 14.47 7.89 -7.49
CA ALA A 33 14.03 7.17 -6.29
C ALA A 33 14.46 5.70 -6.34
N GLN A 34 14.21 5.01 -7.46
CA GLN A 34 14.63 3.62 -7.66
C GLN A 34 16.17 3.47 -7.62
N ASN A 35 16.91 4.38 -8.26
CA ASN A 35 18.38 4.38 -8.27
C ASN A 35 18.98 4.60 -6.86
N ARG A 36 18.23 5.24 -5.97
CA ARG A 36 18.59 5.41 -4.55
C ARG A 36 18.20 4.21 -3.69
N GLY A 37 17.62 3.17 -4.28
CA GLY A 37 17.25 1.92 -3.61
C GLY A 37 15.91 1.99 -2.87
N LEU A 38 15.01 2.91 -3.25
CA LEU A 38 13.65 2.87 -2.72
C LEU A 38 12.91 1.68 -3.30
N GLU A 39 12.34 0.86 -2.42
CA GLU A 39 11.45 -0.23 -2.78
C GLU A 39 10.21 0.29 -3.51
N ILE A 40 9.64 -0.52 -4.40
CA ILE A 40 8.47 -0.12 -5.19
C ILE A 40 7.29 0.30 -4.31
N GLN A 41 7.11 -0.33 -3.15
CA GLN A 41 6.09 0.03 -2.18
C GLN A 41 6.28 1.46 -1.66
N ALA A 42 7.53 1.84 -1.34
CA ALA A 42 7.88 3.19 -0.91
C ALA A 42 7.69 4.19 -2.05
N VAL A 43 8.03 3.83 -3.30
CA VAL A 43 7.75 4.70 -4.47
C VAL A 43 6.25 4.97 -4.58
N TYR A 44 5.40 3.94 -4.52
CA TYR A 44 3.95 4.10 -4.63
C TYR A 44 3.35 4.92 -3.48
N VAL A 45 3.69 4.59 -2.23
CA VAL A 45 3.06 5.21 -1.05
C VAL A 45 3.72 6.54 -0.70
N ASP A 46 5.05 6.54 -0.54
CA ASP A 46 5.76 7.69 -0.01
C ASP A 46 6.04 8.77 -1.05
N LEU A 47 6.02 8.45 -2.35
CA LEU A 47 6.22 9.43 -3.42
C LEU A 47 4.93 9.71 -4.19
N LEU A 48 4.32 8.69 -4.82
CA LEU A 48 3.17 8.89 -5.69
C LEU A 48 1.91 9.29 -4.89
N ALA A 49 1.50 8.47 -3.92
CA ALA A 49 0.29 8.75 -3.12
C ALA A 49 0.42 10.07 -2.35
N TYR A 50 1.57 10.30 -1.71
CA TYR A 50 1.86 11.57 -1.04
C TYR A 50 1.66 12.77 -1.97
N SER A 51 2.25 12.73 -3.17
CA SER A 51 2.19 13.87 -4.09
C SER A 51 0.79 14.10 -4.65
N GLN A 52 0.01 13.04 -4.83
CA GLN A 52 -1.40 13.12 -5.22
C GLN A 52 -2.25 13.76 -4.12
N SER A 53 -2.00 13.44 -2.85
CA SER A 53 -2.64 14.12 -1.72
C SER A 53 -2.28 15.60 -1.66
N VAL A 54 -1.01 15.96 -1.91
CA VAL A 54 -0.58 17.37 -1.96
C VAL A 54 -1.29 18.14 -3.06
N ILE A 55 -1.31 17.61 -4.30
CA ILE A 55 -1.98 18.28 -5.43
C ILE A 55 -3.49 18.36 -5.21
N GLY A 56 -4.11 17.31 -4.68
CA GLY A 56 -5.51 17.32 -4.30
C GLY A 56 -5.83 18.40 -3.26
N GLN A 57 -4.96 18.59 -2.27
CA GLN A 57 -5.10 19.64 -1.27
C GLN A 57 -4.93 21.05 -1.89
N MET A 58 -3.91 21.25 -2.72
CA MET A 58 -3.71 22.52 -3.44
C MET A 58 -4.93 22.89 -4.31
N TRP A 59 -5.56 21.89 -4.94
CA TRP A 59 -6.80 22.10 -5.69
C TRP A 59 -7.96 22.47 -4.76
N HIS A 60 -8.13 21.74 -3.65
CA HIS A 60 -9.17 22.02 -2.66
C HIS A 60 -9.05 23.45 -2.10
N ASP A 61 -7.82 23.90 -1.86
CA ASP A 61 -7.50 25.23 -1.33
C ASP A 61 -7.57 26.33 -2.42
N GLY A 62 -7.82 25.98 -3.68
CA GLY A 62 -7.95 26.89 -4.80
C GLY A 62 -6.62 27.45 -5.34
N GLU A 63 -5.49 26.88 -4.93
CA GLU A 63 -4.14 27.26 -5.41
C GLU A 63 -3.90 26.81 -6.85
N ILE A 64 -4.52 25.70 -7.25
CA ILE A 64 -4.51 25.19 -8.63
C ILE A 64 -5.94 24.90 -9.10
N ASN A 65 -6.13 24.90 -10.42
CA ASN A 65 -7.40 24.48 -11.00
C ASN A 65 -7.47 22.96 -11.20
N ILE A 66 -8.68 22.45 -11.42
CA ILE A 66 -8.94 21.02 -11.62
C ILE A 66 -8.20 20.42 -12.83
N GLY A 67 -7.88 21.23 -13.86
CA GLY A 67 -7.12 20.76 -15.02
C GLY A 67 -5.69 20.36 -14.68
N VAL A 68 -5.05 21.07 -13.73
CA VAL A 68 -3.70 20.74 -13.25
C VAL A 68 -3.74 19.47 -12.41
N GLU A 69 -4.73 19.32 -11.53
CA GLU A 69 -4.92 18.10 -10.75
C GLU A 69 -5.14 16.89 -11.67
N HIS A 70 -6.10 16.96 -12.60
CA HIS A 70 -6.35 15.89 -13.55
C HIS A 70 -5.11 15.50 -14.36
N LEU A 71 -4.34 16.48 -14.85
CA LEU A 71 -3.11 16.22 -15.59
C LEU A 71 -2.07 15.51 -14.71
N GLY A 72 -1.88 15.95 -13.48
CA GLY A 72 -1.00 15.31 -12.51
C GLY A 72 -1.41 13.86 -12.20
N THR A 73 -2.72 13.61 -12.06
CA THR A 73 -3.30 12.28 -11.89
C THR A 73 -3.02 11.38 -13.10
N VAL A 74 -3.24 11.87 -14.33
CA VAL A 74 -2.96 11.10 -15.57
C VAL A 74 -1.48 10.73 -15.69
N ILE A 75 -0.57 11.69 -15.47
CA ILE A 75 0.88 11.43 -15.48
C ILE A 75 1.25 10.35 -14.46
N THR A 76 0.66 10.42 -13.26
CA THR A 76 0.90 9.43 -12.21
C THR A 76 0.42 8.04 -12.62
N LEU A 77 -0.77 7.93 -13.23
CA LEU A 77 -1.32 6.66 -13.70
C LEU A 77 -0.48 6.02 -14.82
N GLU A 78 0.09 6.81 -15.72
CA GLU A 78 1.04 6.33 -16.74
C GLU A 78 2.30 5.73 -16.09
N ILE A 79 2.89 6.46 -15.15
CA ILE A 79 4.07 6.04 -14.41
C ILE A 79 3.78 4.75 -13.63
N MET A 80 2.63 4.65 -12.97
CA MET A 80 2.21 3.41 -12.29
C MET A 80 2.10 2.24 -13.27
N SER A 81 1.60 2.47 -14.48
CA SER A 81 1.54 1.45 -15.54
C SER A 81 2.93 0.91 -15.90
N GLU A 82 3.91 1.81 -16.02
CA GLU A 82 5.30 1.46 -16.31
C GLU A 82 5.94 0.69 -15.14
N LEU A 83 5.77 1.16 -13.91
CA LEU A 83 6.32 0.52 -12.71
C LEU A 83 5.75 -0.89 -12.51
N ARG A 84 4.42 -1.04 -12.60
CA ARG A 84 3.77 -2.35 -12.55
C ARG A 84 4.29 -3.28 -13.65
N ALA A 85 4.41 -2.79 -14.89
CA ALA A 85 4.91 -3.61 -16.00
C ALA A 85 6.35 -4.09 -15.77
N GLN A 86 7.19 -3.32 -15.07
CA GLN A 86 8.53 -3.74 -14.68
C GLN A 86 8.51 -4.75 -13.53
N ALA A 87 7.75 -4.49 -12.46
CA ALA A 87 7.71 -5.31 -11.26
C ALA A 87 7.02 -6.67 -11.47
N SER A 88 6.08 -6.76 -12.41
CA SER A 88 5.33 -7.99 -12.67
C SER A 88 5.97 -8.91 -13.72
N LYS A 89 7.14 -8.57 -14.30
CA LYS A 89 7.79 -9.37 -15.35
C LYS A 89 8.08 -10.82 -14.94
N THR A 90 8.43 -11.01 -13.68
CA THR A 90 8.81 -12.32 -13.13
C THR A 90 7.80 -12.84 -12.11
N ARG A 91 6.59 -12.26 -12.06
CA ARG A 91 5.56 -12.72 -11.11
C ARG A 91 5.21 -14.18 -11.40
N LYS A 92 4.96 -14.95 -10.34
CA LYS A 92 4.35 -16.26 -10.44
C LYS A 92 2.87 -16.11 -10.13
N SER A 93 2.02 -16.79 -10.89
CA SER A 93 0.58 -16.80 -10.58
C SER A 93 0.36 -17.52 -9.25
N ASN A 94 -0.48 -16.94 -8.40
CA ASN A 94 -0.96 -17.58 -7.18
C ASN A 94 -2.31 -18.31 -7.39
N GLY A 95 -2.85 -18.28 -8.61
CA GLY A 95 -4.08 -18.96 -9.00
C GLY A 95 -5.38 -18.19 -8.70
N PHE A 96 -5.32 -17.03 -8.04
CA PHE A 96 -6.50 -16.27 -7.66
C PHE A 96 -6.77 -15.09 -8.59
N ARG A 97 -8.05 -14.75 -8.74
CA ARG A 97 -8.54 -13.61 -9.52
C ARG A 97 -9.29 -12.61 -8.64
N SER A 98 -8.94 -11.34 -8.81
CA SER A 98 -9.62 -10.22 -8.17
C SER A 98 -10.23 -9.26 -9.20
N VAL A 99 -11.39 -8.70 -8.88
CA VAL A 99 -11.89 -7.46 -9.50
C VAL A 99 -11.60 -6.31 -8.55
N VAL A 100 -10.98 -5.25 -9.04
CA VAL A 100 -10.71 -4.04 -8.24
C VAL A 100 -11.43 -2.86 -8.87
N VAL A 101 -12.29 -2.19 -8.10
CA VAL A 101 -13.23 -1.19 -8.64
C VAL A 101 -13.48 -0.06 -7.64
N PRO A 102 -13.43 1.22 -8.06
CA PRO A 102 -14.04 2.31 -7.31
C PRO A 102 -15.56 2.11 -7.27
N VAL A 103 -16.19 2.44 -6.14
CA VAL A 103 -17.64 2.34 -6.01
C VAL A 103 -18.33 3.26 -7.04
N GLU A 104 -19.53 2.85 -7.49
CA GLU A 104 -20.37 3.68 -8.34
C GLU A 104 -20.53 5.12 -7.79
N GLY A 105 -20.33 6.12 -8.64
CA GLY A 105 -20.29 7.54 -8.30
C GLY A 105 -18.91 8.08 -7.90
N ASP A 106 -17.99 7.23 -7.44
CA ASP A 106 -16.66 7.65 -7.00
C ASP A 106 -15.63 7.57 -8.14
N THR A 107 -15.14 8.72 -8.58
CA THR A 107 -14.18 8.82 -9.69
C THR A 107 -12.72 8.70 -9.24
N HIS A 108 -12.45 8.55 -7.94
CA HIS A 108 -11.08 8.47 -7.44
C HIS A 108 -10.50 7.07 -7.66
N ILE A 109 -9.52 6.99 -8.56
CA ILE A 109 -8.99 5.69 -9.03
C ILE A 109 -7.55 5.38 -8.62
N VAL A 110 -6.81 6.37 -8.08
CA VAL A 110 -5.39 6.18 -7.77
C VAL A 110 -5.20 5.10 -6.70
N GLY A 111 -5.94 5.15 -5.59
CA GLY A 111 -5.82 4.17 -4.51
C GLY A 111 -6.23 2.75 -4.93
N SER A 112 -7.32 2.60 -5.67
CA SER A 112 -7.75 1.31 -6.21
C SER A 112 -6.76 0.78 -7.27
N ARG A 113 -6.17 1.67 -8.07
CA ARG A 113 -5.10 1.30 -9.00
C ARG A 113 -3.85 0.80 -8.28
N MET A 114 -3.46 1.43 -7.17
CA MET A 114 -2.34 0.95 -6.33
C MET A 114 -2.60 -0.47 -5.83
N LEU A 115 -3.82 -0.74 -5.33
CA LEU A 115 -4.16 -2.07 -4.80
C LEU A 115 -4.11 -3.11 -5.92
N SER A 116 -4.68 -2.77 -7.09
CA SER A 116 -4.61 -3.60 -8.28
C SER A 116 -3.17 -3.93 -8.66
N ASP A 117 -2.30 -2.94 -8.74
CA ASP A 117 -0.90 -3.14 -9.12
C ASP A 117 -0.17 -4.06 -8.13
N PHE A 118 -0.41 -3.89 -6.81
CA PHE A 118 0.20 -4.75 -5.81
C PHE A 118 -0.35 -6.17 -5.80
N LEU A 119 -1.65 -6.38 -6.03
CA LEU A 119 -2.21 -7.72 -6.20
C LEU A 119 -1.60 -8.41 -7.43
N ILE A 120 -1.41 -7.69 -8.54
CA ILE A 120 -0.71 -8.23 -9.71
C ILE A 120 0.72 -8.62 -9.36
N ILE A 121 1.47 -7.76 -8.66
CA ILE A 121 2.83 -8.08 -8.19
C ILE A 121 2.82 -9.30 -7.27
N ASP A 122 1.78 -9.45 -6.45
CA ASP A 122 1.53 -10.58 -5.56
C ASP A 122 1.06 -11.87 -6.27
N GLY A 123 0.97 -11.83 -7.60
CA GLY A 123 0.68 -13.02 -8.41
C GLY A 123 -0.81 -13.22 -8.75
N TRP A 124 -1.70 -12.32 -8.33
CA TRP A 124 -3.11 -12.38 -8.69
C TRP A 124 -3.32 -12.03 -10.17
N GLU A 125 -4.35 -12.62 -10.76
CA GLU A 125 -4.99 -12.05 -11.95
C GLU A 125 -5.94 -10.94 -11.51
N VAL A 126 -5.79 -9.74 -12.08
CA VAL A 126 -6.61 -8.60 -11.65
C VAL A 126 -7.33 -7.96 -12.83
N ASP A 127 -8.66 -7.91 -12.74
CA ASP A 127 -9.52 -7.13 -13.61
C ASP A 127 -9.78 -5.77 -12.94
N PHE A 128 -8.95 -4.76 -13.28
CA PHE A 128 -9.10 -3.40 -12.76
C PHE A 128 -10.12 -2.62 -13.58
N MET A 129 -11.22 -2.22 -12.93
CA MET A 129 -12.25 -1.37 -13.53
C MET A 129 -11.99 0.08 -13.14
N GLY A 130 -11.22 0.78 -13.97
CA GLY A 130 -10.77 2.15 -13.73
C GLY A 130 -11.86 3.24 -13.80
N GLY A 131 -13.13 2.89 -13.70
CA GLY A 131 -14.25 3.83 -13.66
C GLY A 131 -15.38 3.31 -12.76
N PRO A 132 -16.24 4.21 -12.25
CA PRO A 132 -17.34 3.87 -11.35
C PRO A 132 -18.41 3.07 -12.09
N THR A 133 -18.21 1.76 -12.14
CA THR A 133 -19.06 0.83 -12.88
C THR A 133 -20.40 0.69 -12.14
N PRO A 134 -21.56 0.81 -12.83
CA PRO A 134 -22.85 0.62 -12.19
C PRO A 134 -22.95 -0.74 -11.51
N GLY A 135 -23.56 -0.78 -10.33
CA GLY A 135 -23.55 -1.99 -9.50
C GLY A 135 -24.12 -3.24 -10.19
N LYS A 136 -25.15 -3.06 -11.03
CA LYS A 136 -25.73 -4.16 -11.81
C LYS A 136 -24.72 -4.76 -12.80
N ASP A 137 -24.02 -3.91 -13.54
CA ASP A 137 -23.07 -4.33 -14.56
C ASP A 137 -21.84 -4.99 -13.92
N LEU A 138 -21.41 -4.52 -12.75
CA LEU A 138 -20.36 -5.18 -11.97
C LEU A 138 -20.79 -6.60 -11.54
N VAL A 139 -22.01 -6.76 -11.02
CA VAL A 139 -22.53 -8.08 -10.63
C VAL A 139 -22.58 -9.01 -11.83
N ASP A 140 -23.06 -8.54 -12.98
CA ASP A 140 -23.13 -9.33 -14.20
C ASP A 140 -21.72 -9.68 -14.74
N PHE A 141 -20.75 -8.77 -14.65
CA PHE A 141 -19.35 -9.05 -14.97
C PHE A 141 -18.77 -10.17 -14.08
N VAL A 142 -19.00 -10.07 -12.77
CA VAL A 142 -18.48 -11.04 -11.78
C VAL A 142 -19.12 -12.41 -11.98
N LYS A 143 -20.44 -12.51 -12.22
CA LYS A 143 -21.12 -13.79 -12.48
C LYS A 143 -20.56 -14.57 -13.66
N ASN A 144 -20.10 -13.86 -14.69
CA ASN A 144 -19.62 -14.46 -15.93
C ASN A 144 -18.11 -14.79 -15.88
N ARG A 145 -17.48 -14.71 -14.70
CA ARG A 145 -16.05 -14.99 -14.50
C ARG A 145 -15.81 -15.73 -13.19
N SER A 146 -14.71 -16.50 -13.12
CA SER A 146 -14.23 -17.10 -11.88
C SER A 146 -13.49 -16.06 -11.05
N VAL A 147 -14.23 -15.21 -10.35
CA VAL A 147 -13.69 -14.16 -9.47
C VAL A 147 -13.69 -14.65 -8.03
N ASP A 148 -12.51 -14.70 -7.41
CA ASP A 148 -12.37 -15.14 -6.02
C ASP A 148 -12.63 -14.00 -5.04
N MET A 149 -12.29 -12.77 -5.45
CA MET A 149 -12.43 -11.57 -4.62
C MET A 149 -12.88 -10.35 -5.44
N VAL A 150 -13.72 -9.51 -4.84
CA VAL A 150 -13.99 -8.15 -5.30
C VAL A 150 -13.48 -7.16 -4.25
N ALA A 151 -12.56 -6.29 -4.66
CA ALA A 151 -12.07 -5.18 -3.85
C ALA A 151 -12.75 -3.87 -4.28
N ILE A 152 -13.48 -3.27 -3.35
CA ILE A 152 -14.24 -2.03 -3.56
C ILE A 152 -13.52 -0.88 -2.88
N SER A 153 -13.28 0.21 -3.62
CA SER A 153 -12.68 1.43 -3.07
C SER A 153 -13.73 2.52 -2.92
N VAL A 154 -13.78 3.16 -1.74
CA VAL A 154 -14.64 4.32 -1.44
C VAL A 154 -13.79 5.44 -0.87
N THR A 155 -13.70 6.55 -1.59
CA THR A 155 -12.93 7.72 -1.20
C THR A 155 -13.84 8.80 -0.61
N ILE A 156 -15.03 9.02 -1.20
CA ILE A 156 -15.99 10.02 -0.71
C ILE A 156 -17.06 9.37 0.19
N PRO A 157 -17.25 9.82 1.45
CA PRO A 157 -18.23 9.26 2.40
C PRO A 157 -19.67 9.15 1.86
N THR A 158 -20.09 10.09 1.01
CA THR A 158 -21.42 10.09 0.36
C THR A 158 -21.73 8.78 -0.39
N TYR A 159 -20.71 8.07 -0.89
CA TYR A 159 -20.89 6.83 -1.66
C TYR A 159 -20.84 5.54 -0.82
N ILE A 160 -20.78 5.64 0.52
CA ILE A 160 -20.82 4.46 1.40
C ILE A 160 -22.11 3.64 1.21
N ASN A 161 -23.25 4.29 0.95
CA ASN A 161 -24.50 3.58 0.69
C ASN A 161 -24.49 2.83 -0.65
N ASN A 162 -23.77 3.35 -1.65
CA ASN A 162 -23.55 2.65 -2.91
C ASN A 162 -22.71 1.39 -2.66
N ALA A 163 -21.67 1.51 -1.83
CA ALA A 163 -20.82 0.38 -1.43
C ALA A 163 -21.64 -0.71 -0.71
N LYS A 164 -22.46 -0.34 0.28
CA LYS A 164 -23.38 -1.28 0.96
C LYS A 164 -24.31 -2.00 -0.02
N SER A 165 -24.84 -1.27 -1.00
CA SER A 165 -25.78 -1.81 -1.98
C SER A 165 -25.10 -2.83 -2.90
N ILE A 166 -23.91 -2.52 -3.40
CA ILE A 166 -23.16 -3.45 -4.26
C ILE A 166 -22.62 -4.66 -3.50
N ILE A 167 -22.16 -4.48 -2.25
CA ILE A 167 -21.76 -5.59 -1.38
C ILE A 167 -22.91 -6.58 -1.20
N ARG A 168 -24.12 -6.07 -0.90
CA ARG A 168 -25.32 -6.92 -0.74
C ARG A 168 -25.64 -7.68 -2.03
N ALA A 169 -25.51 -7.03 -3.18
CA ALA A 169 -25.75 -7.66 -4.47
C ALA A 169 -24.70 -8.75 -4.80
N LEU A 170 -23.42 -8.50 -4.55
CA LEU A 170 -22.33 -9.47 -4.71
C LEU A 170 -22.43 -10.64 -3.73
N LYS A 171 -22.94 -10.45 -2.51
CA LYS A 171 -23.20 -11.56 -1.59
C LYS A 171 -24.40 -12.43 -2.00
N SER A 172 -25.26 -11.94 -2.89
CA SER A 172 -26.42 -12.69 -3.38
C SER A 172 -26.11 -13.65 -4.55
N ILE A 173 -24.91 -13.58 -5.12
CA ILE A 173 -24.48 -14.49 -6.19
C ILE A 173 -23.85 -15.76 -5.62
N SER A 174 -23.93 -16.87 -6.36
CA SER A 174 -23.42 -18.18 -5.93
C SER A 174 -22.49 -18.78 -7.01
N PRO A 175 -21.23 -19.10 -6.68
CA PRO A 175 -20.56 -18.77 -5.42
C PRO A 175 -20.36 -17.25 -5.27
N SER A 176 -20.44 -16.74 -4.04
CA SER A 176 -20.16 -15.33 -3.76
C SER A 176 -18.65 -15.10 -3.68
N PRO A 177 -18.09 -14.09 -4.35
CA PRO A 177 -16.69 -13.73 -4.16
C PRO A 177 -16.48 -13.20 -2.74
N LYS A 178 -15.25 -13.27 -2.27
CA LYS A 178 -14.84 -12.53 -1.06
C LYS A 178 -14.89 -11.04 -1.31
N ILE A 179 -15.31 -10.28 -0.32
CA ILE A 179 -15.50 -8.83 -0.44
C ILE A 179 -14.52 -8.11 0.48
N LEU A 180 -13.56 -7.42 -0.12
CA LEU A 180 -12.66 -6.49 0.54
C LEU A 180 -13.15 -5.06 0.26
N ILE A 181 -13.24 -4.23 1.29
CA ILE A 181 -13.53 -2.79 1.11
C ILE A 181 -12.41 -1.94 1.71
N GLY A 182 -12.05 -0.87 1.01
CA GLY A 182 -11.03 0.08 1.46
C GLY A 182 -11.30 1.49 0.94
N GLY A 183 -10.36 2.39 1.19
CA GLY A 183 -10.41 3.78 0.73
C GLY A 183 -10.63 4.79 1.85
N LEU A 184 -10.36 6.06 1.55
CA LEU A 184 -10.27 7.13 2.57
C LEU A 184 -11.59 7.42 3.28
N ALA A 185 -12.74 7.09 2.69
CA ALA A 185 -14.02 7.30 3.37
C ALA A 185 -14.14 6.48 4.66
N LEU A 186 -13.44 5.35 4.77
CA LEU A 186 -13.53 4.42 5.90
C LEU A 186 -12.70 4.85 7.12
N THR A 187 -11.84 5.87 6.97
CA THR A 187 -11.08 6.43 8.11
C THR A 187 -11.88 7.43 8.92
N SER A 188 -13.05 7.86 8.43
CA SER A 188 -13.98 8.70 9.17
C SER A 188 -14.64 7.94 10.30
N SER A 189 -14.70 8.54 11.50
CA SER A 189 -15.41 8.00 12.66
C SER A 189 -16.92 7.86 12.44
N GLU A 190 -17.47 8.52 11.43
CA GLU A 190 -18.89 8.47 11.07
C GLU A 190 -19.28 7.16 10.36
N VAL A 191 -18.30 6.38 9.88
CA VAL A 191 -18.57 5.12 9.16
C VAL A 191 -18.54 3.94 10.13
N GLU A 192 -19.71 3.37 10.39
CA GLU A 192 -19.82 2.12 11.15
C GLU A 192 -19.41 0.92 10.28
N LEU A 193 -18.14 0.50 10.37
CA LEU A 193 -17.56 -0.56 9.52
C LEU A 193 -18.33 -1.89 9.58
N ASN A 194 -18.83 -2.26 10.77
CA ASN A 194 -19.61 -3.48 10.96
C ASN A 194 -20.92 -3.50 10.14
N SER A 195 -21.46 -2.31 9.80
CA SER A 195 -22.68 -2.18 9.02
C SER A 195 -22.49 -2.41 7.51
N LEU A 196 -21.24 -2.54 7.04
CA LEU A 196 -20.92 -2.73 5.62
C LEU A 196 -21.21 -4.15 5.14
N ASN A 197 -21.20 -5.14 6.05
CA ASN A 197 -21.39 -6.56 5.74
C ASN A 197 -20.44 -7.08 4.65
N CYS A 198 -19.20 -6.58 4.60
CA CYS A 198 -18.09 -7.12 3.79
C CYS A 198 -17.40 -8.28 4.53
N ASP A 199 -16.41 -8.92 3.90
CA ASP A 199 -15.63 -9.99 4.52
C ASP A 199 -14.33 -9.48 5.16
N ALA A 200 -13.76 -8.39 4.63
CA ALA A 200 -12.66 -7.66 5.27
C ALA A 200 -12.70 -6.16 4.94
N VAL A 201 -12.08 -5.37 5.83
CA VAL A 201 -11.85 -3.93 5.67
C VAL A 201 -10.34 -3.69 5.66
N ALA A 202 -9.88 -2.76 4.81
CA ALA A 202 -8.50 -2.30 4.79
C ALA A 202 -8.43 -0.76 4.84
N LEU A 203 -7.66 -0.24 5.80
CA LEU A 203 -7.50 1.21 6.00
C LEU A 203 -6.26 1.78 5.28
N ASN A 204 -5.39 0.90 4.79
CA ASN A 204 -4.25 1.26 3.95
C ASN A 204 -3.92 0.14 2.96
N ILE A 205 -2.96 0.41 2.08
CA ILE A 205 -2.62 -0.49 0.98
C ILE A 205 -2.04 -1.82 1.45
N PHE A 206 -1.24 -1.80 2.52
CA PHE A 206 -0.58 -2.98 3.06
C PHE A 206 -1.59 -3.91 3.73
N GLU A 207 -2.49 -3.35 4.53
CA GLU A 207 -3.65 -4.08 5.06
C GLU A 207 -4.49 -4.67 3.93
N GLY A 208 -4.70 -3.93 2.83
CA GLY A 208 -5.43 -4.42 1.67
C GLY A 208 -4.85 -5.73 1.11
N ILE A 209 -3.54 -5.80 0.94
CA ILE A 209 -2.85 -7.01 0.45
C ILE A 209 -2.93 -8.14 1.49
N THR A 210 -2.68 -7.84 2.76
CA THR A 210 -2.75 -8.84 3.85
C THR A 210 -4.15 -9.44 3.98
N GLN A 211 -5.19 -8.60 3.94
CA GLN A 211 -6.58 -9.06 4.02
C GLN A 211 -6.97 -9.84 2.76
N ALA A 212 -6.58 -9.39 1.57
CA ALA A 212 -6.83 -10.11 0.32
C ALA A 212 -6.29 -11.55 0.37
N ARG A 213 -5.03 -11.70 0.80
CA ARG A 213 -4.39 -13.00 0.99
C ARG A 213 -5.12 -13.88 2.01
N SER A 214 -5.43 -13.32 3.19
CA SER A 214 -6.15 -14.02 4.26
C SER A 214 -7.52 -14.54 3.80
N LEU A 215 -8.28 -13.73 3.07
CA LEU A 215 -9.63 -14.07 2.59
C LEU A 215 -9.69 -15.30 1.69
N VAL A 216 -8.62 -15.56 0.94
CA VAL A 216 -8.51 -16.72 0.03
C VAL A 216 -7.62 -17.83 0.58
N GLY A 217 -7.23 -17.74 1.85
CA GLY A 217 -6.43 -18.78 2.51
C GLY A 217 -4.94 -18.78 2.13
N ILE A 218 -4.42 -17.68 1.56
CA ILE A 218 -2.98 -17.45 1.49
C ILE A 218 -2.53 -17.01 2.90
N THR A 219 -2.34 -17.98 3.81
CA THR A 219 -1.80 -17.75 5.16
C THR A 219 -0.30 -17.98 5.12
N ASP A 220 0.52 -16.92 5.13
CA ASP A 220 2.00 -16.89 5.24
C ASP A 220 2.81 -18.01 4.56
N GLY A 221 2.24 -18.71 3.58
CA GLY A 221 2.91 -19.72 2.76
C GLY A 221 3.58 -19.12 1.52
N GLY A 222 3.60 -17.78 1.42
CA GLY A 222 4.14 -17.06 0.27
C GLY A 222 5.40 -16.26 0.55
N PHE A 223 5.76 -16.05 1.83
CA PHE A 223 7.00 -15.37 2.19
C PHE A 223 7.98 -16.36 2.81
N THR A 224 9.15 -16.49 2.20
CA THR A 224 10.22 -17.31 2.76
C THR A 224 10.72 -16.70 4.07
N LEU A 225 11.44 -17.47 4.88
CA LEU A 225 12.10 -16.95 6.07
C LEU A 225 13.00 -15.77 5.70
N GLU A 226 13.68 -15.85 4.56
CA GLU A 226 14.54 -14.78 4.04
C GLU A 226 13.76 -13.48 3.78
N GLU A 227 12.55 -13.55 3.25
CA GLU A 227 11.71 -12.38 2.99
C GLU A 227 11.24 -11.71 4.30
N HIS A 228 10.88 -12.51 5.30
CA HIS A 228 10.56 -12.00 6.64
C HIS A 228 11.79 -11.37 7.32
N LEU A 229 12.95 -12.01 7.21
CA LEU A 229 14.20 -11.49 7.77
C LEU A 229 14.63 -10.21 7.05
N ALA A 230 14.46 -10.11 5.73
CA ALA A 230 14.72 -8.89 4.97
C ALA A 230 13.80 -7.75 5.38
N ALA A 231 12.49 -8.01 5.53
CA ALA A 231 11.52 -7.02 6.01
C ALA A 231 11.85 -6.53 7.43
N LEU A 232 12.17 -7.45 8.34
CA LEU A 232 12.58 -7.13 9.71
C LEU A 232 13.88 -6.31 9.73
N GLY A 233 14.88 -6.71 8.95
CA GLY A 233 16.16 -6.04 8.81
C GLY A 233 16.03 -4.61 8.29
N SER A 234 15.20 -4.41 7.26
CA SER A 234 14.90 -3.10 6.69
C SER A 234 14.24 -2.17 7.72
N ARG A 235 13.27 -2.68 8.49
CA ARG A 235 12.60 -1.91 9.56
C ARG A 235 13.55 -1.52 10.69
N ILE A 236 14.41 -2.44 11.13
CA ILE A 236 15.43 -2.16 12.15
C ILE A 236 16.41 -1.10 11.65
N ARG A 237 16.87 -1.21 10.38
CA ARG A 237 17.72 -0.21 9.74
C ARG A 237 17.05 1.17 9.69
N ALA A 238 15.78 1.23 9.30
CA ALA A 238 15.02 2.46 9.22
C ALA A 238 14.92 3.15 10.60
N ALA A 239 14.48 2.43 11.62
CA ALA A 239 14.39 2.94 12.99
C ALA A 239 15.75 3.37 13.56
N ARG A 240 16.83 2.64 13.23
CA ARG A 240 18.21 3.02 13.59
C ARG A 240 18.61 4.35 12.95
N LEU A 241 18.33 4.53 11.66
CA LEU A 241 18.68 5.74 10.92
C LEU A 241 17.88 6.96 11.38
N GLU A 242 16.60 6.76 11.74
CA GLU A 242 15.75 7.79 12.36
C GLU A 242 16.36 8.31 13.66
N LYS A 243 16.93 7.40 14.47
CA LYS A 243 17.65 7.74 15.72
C LYS A 243 19.08 8.22 15.49
N GLN A 244 19.48 8.41 14.24
CA GLN A 244 20.82 8.85 13.85
C GLN A 244 21.94 7.93 14.35
N MET A 245 21.64 6.66 14.62
CA MET A 245 22.60 5.67 15.12
C MET A 245 23.36 5.04 13.96
N THR A 246 24.67 4.84 14.09
CA THR A 246 25.44 3.95 13.22
C THR A 246 25.16 2.49 13.56
N GLN A 247 25.51 1.54 12.67
CA GLN A 247 25.42 0.11 12.99
C GLN A 247 26.24 -0.25 14.24
N GLN A 248 27.36 0.45 14.49
CA GLN A 248 28.15 0.28 15.70
C GLN A 248 27.42 0.81 16.94
N ASP A 249 26.70 1.92 16.82
CA ASP A 249 25.93 2.47 17.94
C ASP A 249 24.78 1.55 18.34
N LEU A 250 24.08 0.96 17.35
CA LEU A 250 23.04 -0.03 17.63
C LEU A 250 23.62 -1.31 18.21
N ALA A 251 24.75 -1.78 17.69
CA ALA A 251 25.47 -2.93 18.23
C ALA A 251 25.82 -2.71 19.72
N ASN A 252 26.41 -1.55 20.05
CA ASN A 252 26.73 -1.19 21.42
C ASN A 252 25.48 -1.09 22.31
N ALA A 253 24.44 -0.38 21.86
CA ALA A 253 23.22 -0.16 22.64
C ALA A 253 22.38 -1.43 22.84
N SER A 254 22.45 -2.38 21.90
CA SER A 254 21.80 -3.68 22.00
C SER A 254 22.71 -4.77 22.58
N GLU A 255 23.96 -4.45 22.93
CA GLU A 255 25.03 -5.36 23.37
C GLU A 255 25.36 -6.49 22.34
N LEU A 256 25.02 -6.29 21.06
CA LEU A 256 25.22 -7.27 19.98
C LEU A 256 26.48 -6.94 19.17
N ASP A 257 26.98 -7.90 18.40
CA ASP A 257 28.12 -7.67 17.51
C ASP A 257 27.72 -6.81 16.29
N ARG A 258 28.60 -5.90 15.85
CA ARG A 258 28.36 -5.03 14.69
C ARG A 258 28.09 -5.84 13.42
N THR A 259 28.80 -6.95 13.23
CA THR A 259 28.65 -7.85 12.09
C THR A 259 27.30 -8.56 12.13
N TYR A 260 26.82 -8.91 13.34
CA TYR A 260 25.48 -9.44 13.54
C TYR A 260 24.40 -8.43 13.15
N ILE A 261 24.53 -7.17 13.60
CA ILE A 261 23.62 -6.07 13.21
C ILE A 261 23.63 -5.86 11.70
N SER A 262 24.81 -5.86 11.07
CA SER A 262 24.92 -5.70 9.62
C SER A 262 24.26 -6.84 8.84
N ALA A 263 24.46 -8.10 9.26
CA ALA A 263 23.83 -9.25 8.64
C ALA A 263 22.30 -9.28 8.85
N LEU A 264 21.85 -8.85 10.03
CA LEU A 264 20.43 -8.73 10.36
C LEU A 264 19.74 -7.65 9.52
N GLU A 265 20.35 -6.47 9.36
CA GLU A 265 19.78 -5.39 8.54
C GLU A 265 19.73 -5.74 7.04
N GLN A 266 20.58 -6.67 6.61
CA GLN A 266 20.56 -7.23 5.25
C GLN A 266 19.60 -8.42 5.09
N GLY A 267 18.91 -8.84 6.16
CA GLY A 267 18.03 -10.02 6.15
C GLY A 267 18.76 -11.35 6.04
N LYS A 268 20.08 -11.38 6.22
CA LYS A 268 20.92 -12.58 6.06
C LYS A 268 21.09 -13.38 7.34
N GLN A 269 20.50 -12.93 8.45
CA GLN A 269 20.69 -13.53 9.76
C GLN A 269 19.36 -13.84 10.42
N ASN A 270 19.19 -15.11 10.80
CA ASN A 270 18.06 -15.51 11.63
C ASN A 270 18.25 -14.94 13.04
N VAL A 271 17.25 -14.19 13.52
CA VAL A 271 17.34 -13.44 14.76
C VAL A 271 16.63 -14.18 15.89
N THR A 272 17.29 -14.28 17.04
CA THR A 272 16.64 -14.84 18.22
C THR A 272 15.70 -13.80 18.81
N PHE A 273 14.61 -14.25 19.44
CA PHE A 273 13.68 -13.35 20.12
C PHE A 273 14.36 -12.47 21.18
N GLY A 274 15.35 -13.01 21.90
CA GLY A 274 16.16 -12.22 22.83
C GLY A 274 16.94 -11.08 22.18
N ALA A 275 17.49 -11.30 20.97
CA ALA A 275 18.13 -10.24 20.20
C ALA A 275 17.11 -9.19 19.73
N VAL A 276 15.90 -9.60 19.32
CA VAL A 276 14.81 -8.67 18.96
C VAL A 276 14.45 -7.77 20.14
N LEU A 277 14.28 -8.31 21.36
CA LEU A 277 13.98 -7.52 22.55
C LEU A 277 15.08 -6.50 22.87
N ARG A 278 16.35 -6.90 22.73
CA ARG A 278 17.50 -6.03 22.97
C ARG A 278 17.60 -4.90 21.95
N ILE A 279 17.38 -5.21 20.66
CA ILE A 279 17.32 -4.21 19.60
C ILE A 279 16.14 -3.26 19.80
N SER A 280 14.97 -3.80 20.14
CA SER A 280 13.77 -3.01 20.41
C SER A 280 14.00 -2.04 21.57
N LYS A 281 14.58 -2.51 22.67
CA LYS A 281 14.96 -1.67 23.80
C LYS A 281 15.99 -0.60 23.41
N ALA A 282 17.02 -0.97 22.66
CA ALA A 282 18.05 -0.03 22.17
C ALA A 282 17.46 1.06 21.26
N LEU A 283 16.43 0.72 20.49
CA LEU A 283 15.70 1.64 19.62
C LEU A 283 14.53 2.32 20.35
N ASN A 284 14.29 2.09 21.65
CA ASN A 284 13.08 2.52 22.36
C ASN A 284 11.77 2.21 21.59
N LEU A 285 11.72 1.06 20.93
CA LEU A 285 10.52 0.51 20.33
C LEU A 285 9.84 -0.36 21.39
N GLY A 286 8.58 -0.08 21.70
CA GLY A 286 7.85 -0.76 22.78
C GLY A 286 7.53 -2.21 22.44
N LEU A 287 8.30 -3.16 23.01
CA LEU A 287 7.91 -4.58 23.09
C LEU A 287 7.70 -4.93 24.56
N ASN A 288 6.58 -4.47 25.12
CA ASN A 288 6.25 -4.66 26.53
C ASN A 288 5.58 -6.02 26.77
N PRO A 289 6.05 -6.84 27.73
CA PRO A 289 5.44 -8.13 28.06
C PRO A 289 4.00 -8.04 28.59
N GLY A 290 3.60 -6.88 29.13
CA GLY A 290 2.26 -6.63 29.68
C GLY A 290 1.28 -5.94 28.73
N GLY A 291 1.68 -5.67 27.48
CA GLY A 291 0.81 -5.13 26.44
C GLY A 291 0.29 -6.22 25.51
N ARG A 292 -0.79 -5.94 24.79
CA ARG A 292 -1.14 -6.75 23.62
C ARG A 292 0.00 -6.61 22.62
N TRP A 293 0.62 -7.73 22.25
CA TRP A 293 1.55 -7.78 21.13
C TRP A 293 0.77 -7.31 19.90
N PHE A 294 1.10 -6.12 19.40
CA PHE A 294 0.37 -5.36 18.36
C PHE A 294 -0.94 -4.69 18.83
N ASP A 295 -0.81 -3.46 19.33
CA ASP A 295 -1.91 -2.49 19.43
C ASP A 295 -1.47 -1.20 18.71
N PRO A 296 -2.10 -0.80 17.59
CA PRO A 296 -1.70 0.36 16.79
C PRO A 296 -2.09 1.71 17.40
N SER A 297 -2.61 1.75 18.63
CA SER A 297 -3.07 2.97 19.30
C SER A 297 -2.13 3.54 20.37
N GLN A 298 -0.90 3.01 20.51
CA GLN A 298 0.13 3.53 21.44
C GLN A 298 1.36 4.07 20.73
#